data_AF-K0VSW1-F1
#
_entry.id   AF-K0VSW1-F1
#
_cell.length_a   1.000
_cell.length_b   1.000
_cell.length_c   1.000
_cell.angle_alpha   90.00
_cell.angle_beta   90.00
_cell.angle_gamma   90.00
#
_symmetry.space_group_name_H-M   'P 1'
#
loop_
_entity.id
_entity.type
_entity.pdbx_description
1 polymer ?
#
loop_
_entity_poly.entity_id
_entity_poly.type
_entity_poly.pdbx_seq_one_letter_code
_entity_poly.pdbx_strand_id
1 'polypeptide(L)'
;MTSDIFFFIAVGFCAQIVDGALGMAFGVLSTTSLLAFGVPAANASAMTHVTEMFTTAASGLSHAYHRNVDWRLVVRLAPAGMIGGAVGAYLLVNIDGKTIEPFVSAYLIAIGLLILYKAFRPPAQREVRDWAVPPVGLCGGLLDAIGGGGWGPIVTSTLIGRGHDLKRVIGST
;
A
#
# COMPACT_ATOMS: atom_id res chain seq x y z
N MET A 1 1.53 23.34 15.85
CA MET A 1 1.31 22.09 16.59
C MET A 1 -0.15 21.69 16.66
N THR A 2 -1.07 22.50 17.23
CA THR A 2 -2.49 22.10 17.32
C THR A 2 -3.20 22.07 15.97
N SER A 3 -2.88 23.00 15.06
CA SER A 3 -3.47 23.06 13.71
C SER A 3 -3.03 21.88 12.82
N ASP A 4 -1.79 21.42 13.01
CA ASP A 4 -1.20 20.34 12.20
C ASP A 4 -1.85 18.98 12.53
N ILE A 5 -2.26 18.78 13.78
CA ILE A 5 -2.97 17.56 14.21
C ILE A 5 -4.32 17.42 13.49
N PHE A 6 -5.13 18.48 13.43
CA PHE A 6 -6.42 18.42 12.72
C PHE A 6 -6.24 18.16 11.23
N PHE A 7 -5.18 18.69 10.62
CA PHE A 7 -4.84 18.41 9.23
C PHE A 7 -4.49 16.93 9.01
N PHE A 8 -3.60 16.35 9.83
CA PHE A 8 -3.24 14.94 9.70
C PHE A 8 -4.40 13.99 9.99
N ILE A 9 -5.29 14.33 10.93
CA ILE A 9 -6.53 13.58 11.17
C ILE A 9 -7.42 13.60 9.93
N ALA A 10 -7.62 14.77 9.31
CA ALA A 10 -8.44 14.90 8.11
C ALA A 10 -7.84 14.12 6.92
N VAL A 11 -6.52 14.23 6.71
CA VAL A 11 -5.81 13.48 5.67
C VAL A 11 -5.93 11.99 5.90
N GLY A 12 -5.61 11.49 7.11
CA GLY A 12 -5.69 10.07 7.44
C GLY A 12 -7.10 9.52 7.33
N PHE A 13 -8.11 10.29 7.74
CA PHE A 13 -9.52 9.91 7.60
C PHE A 13 -9.94 9.78 6.13
N CYS A 14 -9.64 10.79 5.30
CA CYS A 14 -9.94 10.75 3.87
C CYS A 14 -9.17 9.63 3.17
N ALA A 15 -7.89 9.45 3.51
CA ALA A 15 -7.05 8.39 2.99
C ALA A 15 -7.64 7.01 3.33
N GLN A 16 -8.13 6.82 4.56
CA GLN A 16 -8.73 5.55 4.98
C GLN A 16 -10.08 5.27 4.31
N ILE A 17 -10.90 6.29 4.03
CA ILE A 17 -12.14 6.08 3.29
C ILE A 17 -11.83 5.56 1.89
N VAL A 18 -10.85 6.15 1.21
CA VAL A 18 -10.43 5.72 -0.13
C VAL A 18 -9.84 4.32 -0.06
N ASP A 19 -8.98 4.07 0.93
CA ASP A 19 -8.29 2.80 1.10
C ASP A 19 -9.25 1.66 1.45
N GLY A 20 -10.18 1.84 2.38
CA GLY A 20 -11.20 0.85 2.70
C GLY A 20 -12.17 0.56 1.55
N ALA A 21 -12.36 1.51 0.63
CA ALA A 21 -13.24 1.33 -0.53
C ALA A 21 -12.53 0.70 -1.74
N LEU A 22 -11.25 1.00 -1.95
CA LEU A 22 -10.49 0.61 -3.15
C LEU A 22 -9.35 -0.39 -2.88
N GLY A 23 -9.00 -0.64 -1.62
CA GLY A 23 -7.82 -1.42 -1.22
C GLY A 23 -6.49 -0.75 -1.63
N MET A 24 -6.50 0.57 -1.76
CA MET A 24 -5.35 1.38 -2.17
C MET A 24 -5.49 2.83 -1.73
N ALA A 25 -4.34 3.48 -1.49
CA ALA A 25 -4.10 4.92 -1.33
C ALA A 25 -3.74 5.40 0.09
N PHE A 26 -3.98 4.63 1.16
CA PHE A 26 -3.65 5.11 2.51
C PHE A 26 -2.18 5.51 2.62
N GLY A 27 -1.30 4.58 2.24
CA GLY A 27 0.12 4.78 2.33
C GLY A 27 0.66 5.97 1.52
N VAL A 28 0.26 6.05 0.24
CA VAL A 28 0.71 7.12 -0.67
C VAL A 28 0.27 8.49 -0.17
N LEU A 29 -0.98 8.64 0.28
CA LEU A 29 -1.51 9.91 0.76
C LEU A 29 -0.90 10.33 2.10
N SER A 30 -0.82 9.41 3.05
CA SER A 30 -0.29 9.67 4.39
C SER A 30 1.22 9.95 4.35
N THR A 31 2.01 9.11 3.68
CA THR A 31 3.46 9.29 3.57
C THR A 31 3.81 10.57 2.82
N THR A 32 3.15 10.86 1.69
CA THR A 32 3.39 12.09 0.94
C THR A 32 3.06 13.33 1.78
N SER A 33 1.97 13.29 2.56
CA SER A 33 1.60 14.40 3.43
C SER A 33 2.61 14.61 4.55
N LEU A 34 3.11 13.54 5.17
CA LEU A 34 4.15 13.63 6.20
C LEU A 34 5.47 14.18 5.63
N LEU A 35 5.89 13.71 4.47
CA LEU A 35 7.08 14.21 3.76
C LEU A 35 6.94 15.70 3.39
N ALA A 36 5.76 16.13 2.95
CA ALA A 36 5.50 17.54 2.61
C ALA A 36 5.65 18.48 3.82
N PHE A 37 5.48 17.97 5.05
CA PHE A 37 5.69 18.69 6.30
C PHE A 37 7.12 18.54 6.84
N GLY A 38 8.04 17.94 6.08
CA GLY A 38 9.45 17.79 6.44
C GLY A 38 9.73 16.65 7.41
N VAL A 39 8.80 15.71 7.58
CA VAL A 39 9.06 14.49 8.36
C VAL A 39 10.07 13.62 7.59
N PRO A 40 11.16 13.16 8.23
CA PRO A 40 12.12 12.27 7.57
C PRO A 40 11.46 11.03 7.00
N ALA A 41 11.89 10.56 5.82
CA ALA A 41 11.26 9.45 5.10
C ALA A 41 11.11 8.17 5.93
N ALA A 42 12.12 7.82 6.73
CA ALA A 42 12.05 6.66 7.62
C ALA A 42 10.94 6.79 8.67
N ASN A 43 10.77 7.98 9.26
CA ASN A 43 9.73 8.25 10.24
C ASN A 43 8.34 8.28 9.59
N ALA A 44 8.23 8.91 8.40
CA ALA A 44 6.99 8.97 7.66
C ALA A 44 6.48 7.56 7.28
N SER A 45 7.38 6.70 6.81
CA SER A 45 7.07 5.29 6.54
C SER A 45 6.63 4.58 7.82
N ALA A 46 7.39 4.67 8.90
CA ALA A 46 7.08 3.99 10.16
C ALA A 46 5.71 4.41 10.73
N MET A 47 5.40 5.72 10.74
CA MET A 47 4.11 6.25 11.23
C MET A 47 2.94 5.77 10.37
N THR A 48 3.15 5.74 9.05
CA THR A 48 2.14 5.28 8.10
C THR A 48 1.85 3.79 8.28
N HIS A 49 2.87 2.94 8.30
CA HIS A 49 2.69 1.49 8.50
C HIS A 49 2.08 1.13 9.85
N VAL A 50 2.46 1.82 10.93
CA VAL A 50 1.86 1.60 12.26
C VAL A 50 0.37 1.95 12.23
N THR A 51 0.01 3.06 11.60
CA THR A 51 -1.40 3.49 11.50
C THR A 51 -2.18 2.53 10.61
N GLU A 52 -1.62 2.17 9.46
CA GLU A 52 -2.19 1.24 8.49
C GLU A 52 -2.43 -0.14 9.10
N MET A 53 -1.58 -0.61 10.02
CA MET A 53 -1.83 -1.85 10.74
C MET A 53 -3.20 -1.87 11.45
N PHE A 54 -3.58 -0.76 12.10
CA PHE A 54 -4.86 -0.67 12.80
C PHE A 54 -6.03 -0.46 11.83
N THR A 55 -5.84 0.41 10.84
CA THR A 55 -6.92 0.76 9.93
C THR A 55 -7.22 -0.37 8.95
N THR A 56 -6.19 -1.04 8.42
CA THR A 56 -6.32 -2.25 7.60
C THR A 56 -6.85 -3.43 8.40
N ALA A 57 -6.50 -3.57 9.69
CA ALA A 57 -7.14 -4.57 10.54
C ALA A 57 -8.65 -4.32 10.68
N ALA A 58 -9.07 -3.07 10.89
CA ALA A 58 -10.49 -2.71 10.96
C ALA A 58 -11.22 -2.97 9.63
N SER A 59 -10.65 -2.54 8.51
CA SER A 59 -11.19 -2.81 7.16
C SER A 59 -11.25 -4.31 6.86
N GLY A 60 -10.18 -5.05 7.16
CA GLY A 60 -10.10 -6.49 6.97
C GLY A 60 -11.13 -7.26 7.79
N LEU A 61 -11.37 -6.87 9.04
CA LEU A 61 -12.45 -7.42 9.87
C LEU A 61 -13.82 -7.16 9.26
N SER A 62 -14.07 -5.96 8.72
CA SER A 62 -15.31 -5.64 8.02
C SER A 62 -15.50 -6.52 6.77
N HIS A 63 -14.46 -6.70 5.96
CA HIS A 63 -14.52 -7.59 4.80
C HIS A 63 -14.71 -9.06 5.20
N ALA A 64 -14.08 -9.51 6.29
CA ALA A 64 -14.25 -10.86 6.83
C ALA A 64 -15.69 -11.11 7.27
N TYR A 65 -16.29 -10.14 7.98
CA TYR A 65 -17.69 -10.20 8.40
C TYR A 65 -18.64 -10.33 7.20
N HIS A 66 -18.37 -9.60 6.11
CA HIS A 66 -19.15 -9.66 4.87
C HIS A 66 -18.78 -10.83 3.94
N ARG A 67 -17.91 -11.76 4.36
CA ARG A 67 -17.42 -12.90 3.56
C ARG A 67 -16.76 -12.50 2.23
N ASN A 68 -16.13 -11.33 2.21
CA ASN A 68 -15.39 -10.81 1.07
C ASN A 68 -13.89 -11.16 1.13
N VAL A 69 -13.52 -12.21 1.87
CA VAL A 69 -12.10 -12.62 2.04
C VAL A 69 -11.86 -13.94 1.33
N ASP A 70 -10.87 -13.96 0.45
CA ASP A 70 -10.33 -15.16 -0.17
C ASP A 70 -9.09 -15.62 0.61
N TRP A 71 -9.29 -16.55 1.54
CA TRP A 71 -8.23 -17.09 2.38
C TRP A 71 -7.10 -17.77 1.59
N ARG A 72 -7.38 -18.28 0.38
CA ARG A 72 -6.34 -18.87 -0.48
C ARG A 72 -5.41 -17.79 -1.03
N LEU A 73 -5.97 -16.60 -1.31
CA LEU A 73 -5.19 -15.43 -1.72
C LEU A 73 -4.35 -14.91 -0.54
N VAL A 74 -4.95 -14.77 0.64
CA VAL A 74 -4.27 -14.33 1.87
C VAL A 74 -3.06 -15.21 2.19
N VAL A 75 -3.24 -16.54 2.22
CA VAL A 75 -2.15 -17.49 2.55
C VAL A 75 -1.01 -17.46 1.53
N ARG A 76 -1.26 -17.02 0.30
CA ARG A 76 -0.22 -16.89 -0.74
C ARG A 76 0.45 -15.51 -0.74
N LEU A 77 -0.30 -14.45 -0.44
CA LEU A 77 0.19 -13.07 -0.43
C LEU A 77 0.89 -12.73 0.88
N ALA A 78 0.28 -13.03 2.01
CA ALA A 78 0.78 -12.63 3.33
C ALA A 78 2.24 -13.07 3.58
N PRO A 79 2.63 -14.35 3.42
CA PRO A 79 4.02 -14.73 3.65
C PRO A 79 5.00 -14.08 2.65
N ALA A 80 4.62 -13.96 1.37
CA ALA A 80 5.46 -13.31 0.38
C ALA A 80 5.64 -11.81 0.66
N GLY A 81 4.55 -11.14 1.07
CA GLY A 81 4.53 -9.74 1.47
C GLY A 81 5.32 -9.49 2.74
N MET A 82 5.20 -10.36 3.75
CA MET A 82 6.00 -10.28 4.98
C MET A 82 7.50 -10.40 4.69
N ILE A 83 7.89 -11.33 3.82
CA ILE A 83 9.30 -11.46 3.40
C ILE A 83 9.76 -10.21 2.65
N GLY A 84 8.98 -9.76 1.67
CA GLY A 84 9.28 -8.53 0.92
C GLY A 84 9.42 -7.31 1.84
N GLY A 85 8.46 -7.12 2.75
CA GLY A 85 8.44 -6.02 3.71
C GLY A 85 9.59 -6.06 4.70
N ALA A 86 9.93 -7.23 5.24
CA ALA A 86 11.10 -7.39 6.11
C ALA A 86 12.41 -7.05 5.38
N VAL A 87 12.57 -7.49 4.13
CA VAL A 87 13.73 -7.15 3.30
C VAL A 87 13.74 -5.64 2.99
N GLY A 88 12.60 -5.05 2.67
CA GLY A 88 12.49 -3.62 2.34
C GLY A 88 12.79 -2.73 3.53
N ALA A 89 12.25 -3.05 4.70
CA ALA A 89 12.54 -2.36 5.95
C ALA A 89 14.01 -2.50 6.35
N TYR A 90 14.60 -3.69 6.19
CA TYR A 90 16.02 -3.88 6.43
C TYR A 90 16.87 -3.00 5.51
N LEU A 91 16.57 -2.94 4.21
CA LEU A 91 17.28 -2.07 3.28
C LEU A 91 17.12 -0.59 3.64
N LEU A 92 15.89 -0.16 3.98
CA LEU A 92 15.60 1.23 4.32
C LEU A 92 16.37 1.69 5.56
N VAL A 93 16.49 0.85 6.59
CA VAL A 93 17.18 1.18 7.85
C VAL A 93 18.71 1.14 7.72
N ASN A 94 19.26 0.33 6.81
CA ASN A 94 20.71 0.20 6.64
C ASN A 94 21.32 1.24 5.68
N ILE A 95 20.50 2.02 4.96
CA ILE A 95 20.96 3.06 4.04
C ILE A 95 20.84 4.43 4.72
N ASP A 96 21.83 5.30 4.52
CA ASP A 96 21.81 6.66 5.08
C ASP A 96 20.58 7.46 4.59
N GLY A 97 19.88 8.11 5.52
CA GLY A 97 18.62 8.80 5.29
C GLY A 97 18.69 9.84 4.17
N LYS A 98 19.80 10.60 4.12
CA LYS A 98 20.02 11.62 3.08
C LYS A 98 20.21 11.04 1.69
N THR A 99 20.70 9.80 1.61
CA THR A 99 20.91 9.12 0.34
C THR A 99 19.61 8.50 -0.16
N ILE A 100 18.77 7.94 0.72
CA ILE A 100 17.54 7.23 0.33
C ILE A 100 16.34 8.13 0.08
N GLU A 101 16.27 9.30 0.73
CA GLU A 101 15.19 10.29 0.59
C GLU A 101 14.86 10.67 -0.88
N PRO A 102 15.82 10.98 -1.77
CA PRO A 102 15.51 11.26 -3.17
C PRO A 102 14.99 10.02 -3.92
N PHE A 103 15.45 8.80 -3.58
CA PHE A 103 14.95 7.58 -4.21
C PHE A 103 13.51 7.27 -3.81
N VAL A 104 13.18 7.42 -2.51
CA VAL A 104 11.80 7.26 -2.01
C VAL A 104 10.87 8.29 -2.65
N SER A 105 11.31 9.54 -2.75
CA SER A 105 10.55 10.61 -3.39
C SER A 105 10.31 10.34 -4.89
N ALA A 106 11.35 9.92 -5.62
CA ALA A 106 11.22 9.55 -7.03
C ALA A 106 10.28 8.33 -7.21
N TYR A 107 10.37 7.35 -6.31
CA TYR A 107 9.48 6.20 -6.29
C TYR A 107 8.01 6.60 -6.06
N LEU A 108 7.74 7.47 -5.07
CA LEU A 108 6.39 7.97 -4.78
C LEU A 108 5.82 8.75 -5.96
N ILE A 109 6.63 9.58 -6.63
CA ILE A 109 6.23 10.27 -7.87
C ILE A 109 5.88 9.25 -8.95
N ALA A 110 6.73 8.23 -9.16
CA ALA A 110 6.48 7.19 -10.15
C ALA A 110 5.18 6.41 -9.85
N ILE A 111 4.92 6.07 -8.58
CA ILE A 111 3.67 5.44 -8.14
C ILE A 111 2.48 6.36 -8.39
N GLY A 112 2.58 7.64 -8.03
CA GLY A 112 1.52 8.62 -8.28
C GLY A 112 1.17 8.75 -9.77
N LEU A 113 2.19 8.81 -10.64
CA LEU A 113 2.02 8.81 -12.09
C LEU A 113 1.41 7.50 -12.60
N LEU A 114 1.81 6.35 -12.04
CA LEU A 114 1.26 5.05 -12.38
C LEU A 114 -0.23 4.97 -12.02
N ILE A 115 -0.62 5.43 -10.82
CA ILE A 115 -2.03 5.51 -10.39
C ILE A 115 -2.81 6.39 -11.37
N LEU A 116 -2.29 7.57 -11.70
CA LEU A 116 -2.93 8.50 -12.63
C LEU A 116 -3.09 7.88 -14.03
N TYR A 117 -2.04 7.23 -14.54
CA TYR A 117 -2.07 6.52 -15.81
C TYR A 117 -3.12 5.40 -15.83
N LYS A 118 -3.20 4.59 -14.76
CA LYS A 118 -4.20 3.53 -14.64
C LYS A 118 -5.62 4.07 -14.46
N ALA A 119 -5.80 5.24 -13.85
CA ALA A 119 -7.11 5.87 -13.74
C ALA A 119 -7.71 6.23 -15.12
N PHE A 120 -6.86 6.57 -16.10
CA PHE A 120 -7.30 6.90 -17.46
C PHE A 120 -7.32 5.71 -18.43
N ARG A 121 -6.92 4.51 -18.01
CA ARG A 121 -6.94 3.31 -18.87
C ARG A 121 -7.74 2.18 -18.22
N PRO A 122 -8.85 1.71 -18.84
CA PRO A 122 -9.59 0.59 -18.31
C PRO A 122 -8.69 -0.66 -18.25
N PRO A 123 -8.74 -1.44 -17.15
CA PRO A 123 -7.92 -2.63 -17.00
C PRO A 123 -8.26 -3.64 -18.08
N ALA A 124 -7.25 -4.05 -18.87
CA ALA A 124 -7.39 -5.15 -19.80
C ALA A 124 -7.56 -6.45 -18.99
N GLN A 125 -8.76 -7.02 -19.00
CA GLN A 125 -9.07 -8.28 -18.31
C GLN A 125 -8.21 -9.40 -18.91
N ARG A 126 -7.19 -9.83 -18.18
CA ARG A 126 -6.33 -10.97 -18.55
C ARG A 126 -6.60 -12.15 -17.64
N GLU A 127 -6.71 -13.34 -18.24
CA GLU A 127 -7.07 -14.58 -17.53
C GLU A 127 -6.06 -15.02 -16.46
N VAL A 128 -6.63 -15.71 -15.48
CA VAL A 128 -6.11 -16.07 -14.16
C VAL A 128 -4.90 -17.01 -14.25
N ARG A 129 -3.77 -16.62 -13.65
CA ARG A 129 -2.67 -17.57 -13.37
C ARG A 129 -2.12 -17.35 -11.97
N ASP A 130 -2.49 -18.25 -11.08
CA ASP A 130 -2.16 -18.30 -9.64
C ASP A 130 -0.65 -18.17 -9.31
N TRP A 131 0.22 -18.61 -10.21
CA TRP A 131 1.68 -18.64 -10.00
C TRP A 131 2.30 -17.25 -9.78
N ALA A 132 1.65 -16.19 -10.26
CA ALA A 132 2.19 -14.85 -10.22
C ALA A 132 1.73 -14.05 -8.99
N VAL A 133 1.01 -14.67 -8.04
CA VAL A 133 0.57 -14.06 -6.78
C VAL A 133 1.75 -13.85 -5.81
N PRO A 134 2.60 -14.86 -5.51
CA PRO A 134 3.72 -14.67 -4.59
C PRO A 134 4.76 -13.62 -5.04
N PRO A 135 5.20 -13.58 -6.31
CA PRO A 135 6.13 -12.53 -6.76
C PRO A 135 5.55 -11.12 -6.64
N VAL A 136 4.25 -10.96 -6.87
CA VAL A 136 3.56 -9.68 -6.74
C VAL A 136 3.47 -9.26 -5.27
N GLY A 137 3.16 -10.19 -4.37
CA GLY A 137 3.17 -9.93 -2.92
C GLY A 137 4.57 -9.53 -2.42
N LEU A 138 5.62 -10.21 -2.88
CA LEU A 138 7.00 -9.90 -2.50
C LEU A 138 7.42 -8.51 -2.99
N CYS A 139 7.22 -8.19 -4.28
CA CYS A 139 7.53 -6.87 -4.82
C CYS A 139 6.67 -5.77 -4.17
N GLY A 140 5.39 -6.07 -3.93
CA GLY A 140 4.46 -5.20 -3.23
C GLY A 140 4.97 -4.85 -1.85
N GLY A 141 5.23 -5.85 -1.00
CA GLY A 141 5.74 -5.65 0.36
C GLY A 141 7.11 -4.96 0.41
N LEU A 142 8.02 -5.30 -0.52
CA LEU A 142 9.33 -4.65 -0.61
C LEU A 142 9.22 -3.15 -0.89
N LEU A 143 8.48 -2.80 -1.93
CA LEU A 143 8.33 -1.43 -2.37
C LEU A 143 7.44 -0.63 -1.40
N ASP A 144 6.49 -1.29 -0.76
CA ASP A 144 5.67 -0.71 0.28
C ASP A 144 6.48 -0.39 1.55
N ALA A 145 7.35 -1.27 2.01
CA ALA A 145 8.21 -1.00 3.16
C ALA A 145 9.22 0.14 2.91
N ILE A 146 9.64 0.34 1.66
CA ILE A 146 10.59 1.41 1.30
C ILE A 146 9.89 2.77 1.16
N GLY A 147 8.71 2.81 0.55
CA GLY A 147 8.02 4.05 0.21
C GLY A 147 6.73 4.34 0.97
N GLY A 148 6.27 3.42 1.82
CA GLY A 148 5.06 3.55 2.62
C GLY A 148 3.77 3.63 1.80
N GLY A 149 3.67 3.03 0.61
CA GLY A 149 2.47 3.12 -0.24
C GLY A 149 2.49 2.28 -1.53
N GLY A 150 3.31 1.25 -1.59
CA GLY A 150 3.48 0.38 -2.76
C GLY A 150 2.44 -0.72 -2.87
N TRP A 151 1.81 -1.12 -1.76
CA TRP A 151 0.96 -2.31 -1.72
C TRP A 151 -0.25 -2.20 -2.65
N GLY A 152 -1.09 -1.17 -2.51
CA GLY A 152 -2.28 -0.98 -3.33
C GLY A 152 -2.01 -0.88 -4.85
N PRO A 153 -1.10 0.01 -5.29
CA PRO A 153 -0.76 0.18 -6.70
C PRO A 153 -0.08 -1.04 -7.33
N ILE A 154 0.60 -1.89 -6.57
CA ILE A 154 1.31 -3.06 -7.13
C ILE A 154 0.48 -4.33 -6.98
N VAL A 155 -0.05 -4.60 -5.79
CA VAL A 155 -0.73 -5.86 -5.46
C VAL A 155 -2.20 -5.77 -5.86
N THR A 156 -2.97 -4.90 -5.22
CA THR A 156 -4.43 -4.77 -5.44
C THR A 156 -4.74 -4.49 -6.90
N SER A 157 -4.05 -3.53 -7.50
CA SER A 157 -4.31 -3.13 -8.88
C SER A 157 -3.87 -4.18 -9.93
N THR A 158 -2.91 -5.05 -9.60
CA THR A 158 -2.49 -6.17 -10.47
C THR A 158 -3.47 -7.33 -10.36
N LEU A 159 -3.98 -7.61 -9.17
CA LEU A 159 -4.96 -8.67 -8.94
C LEU A 159 -6.31 -8.33 -9.59
N ILE A 160 -6.78 -7.09 -9.43
CA ILE A 160 -7.98 -6.58 -10.14
C ILE A 160 -7.75 -6.64 -11.66
N GLY A 161 -6.59 -6.19 -12.14
CA GLY A 161 -6.24 -6.25 -13.56
C GLY A 161 -6.16 -7.67 -14.14
N ARG A 162 -5.96 -8.68 -13.28
CA ARG A 162 -5.92 -10.10 -13.64
C ARG A 162 -7.27 -10.82 -13.46
N GLY A 163 -8.36 -10.06 -13.36
CA GLY A 163 -9.72 -10.60 -13.37
C GLY A 163 -10.21 -11.20 -12.06
N HIS A 164 -9.49 -11.00 -10.94
CA HIS A 164 -10.02 -11.38 -9.63
C HIS A 164 -11.20 -10.47 -9.25
N ASP A 165 -12.15 -11.03 -8.49
CA ASP A 165 -13.30 -10.27 -7.97
C ASP A 165 -12.82 -9.12 -7.09
N LEU A 166 -13.21 -7.89 -7.45
CA LEU A 166 -12.84 -6.65 -6.78
C LEU A 166 -13.05 -6.72 -5.27
N LYS A 167 -14.21 -7.20 -4.81
CA LYS A 167 -14.55 -7.24 -3.39
C LYS A 167 -13.66 -8.23 -2.63
N ARG A 168 -13.32 -9.33 -3.28
CA ARG A 168 -12.45 -10.37 -2.71
C ARG A 168 -11.00 -9.94 -2.68
N VAL A 169 -10.52 -9.25 -3.71
CA VAL A 169 -9.15 -8.70 -3.72
C VAL A 169 -9.01 -7.71 -2.58
N ILE A 170 -9.88 -6.69 -2.51
CA ILE A 170 -9.82 -5.64 -1.50
C ILE A 170 -9.90 -6.23 -0.08
N GLY A 171 -10.74 -7.25 0.13
CA GLY A 171 -10.83 -7.89 1.45
C GLY A 171 -9.66 -8.80 1.81
N SER A 172 -8.79 -9.15 0.86
CA SER A 172 -7.71 -10.13 1.05
C SER A 172 -6.30 -9.53 0.91
N THR A 173 -6.21 -8.25 0.57
CA THR A 173 -4.96 -7.50 0.40
C THR A 173 -4.77 -6.52 1.53
#